data_AF-A0A1V6GQM4-F1
#
_entry.id   AF-A0A1V6GQM4-F1
#
_cell.length_a   1.000
_cell.length_b   1.000
_cell.length_c   1.000
_cell.angle_alpha   90.00
_cell.angle_beta   90.00
_cell.angle_gamma   90.00
#
_symmetry.space_group_name_H-M   'P 1'
#
loop_
_entity.id
_entity.type
_entity.pdbx_description
1 polymer ?
#
loop_
_entity_poly.entity_id
_entity_poly.type
_entity_poly.pdbx_seq_one_letter_code
_entity_poly.pdbx_strand_id
1 'polypeptide(L)'
;MVGLIEPVVQMLTGRGCDVAVFEDRKEGLLPLEAPHTMPERIRSADIIILTGTTVANGSVTGILALPNCARAVMILGPSTPMIPTVFTGTGVSFLGGSFIEDPDQAFTLVMEGGGTRHLQRSGAIRKAYLEVA
;
A
#
# COMPACT_ATOMS: atom_id res chain seq x y z
N MET A 1 0.65 2.25 -8.88
CA MET A 1 0.50 2.40 -7.42
C MET A 1 -0.77 3.18 -7.13
N VAL A 2 -1.66 2.65 -6.29
CA VAL A 2 -2.87 3.35 -5.83
C VAL A 2 -2.67 3.74 -4.38
N GLY A 3 -2.70 5.04 -4.10
CA GLY A 3 -2.22 5.65 -2.86
C GLY A 3 -0.72 5.95 -2.92
N LEU A 4 -0.34 7.21 -2.77
CA LEU A 4 1.04 7.66 -2.84
C LEU A 4 1.84 7.21 -1.61
N ILE A 5 2.87 6.39 -1.86
CA ILE A 5 3.88 6.01 -0.86
C ILE A 5 5.23 6.53 -1.35
N GLU A 6 5.53 7.80 -1.08
CA GLU A 6 6.69 8.51 -1.66
C GLU A 6 8.01 7.73 -1.57
N PRO A 7 8.40 7.11 -0.43
CA PRO A 7 9.66 6.37 -0.36
C PRO A 7 9.71 5.16 -1.30
N VAL A 8 8.56 4.52 -1.56
CA VAL A 8 8.47 3.39 -2.47
C VAL A 8 8.51 3.86 -3.92
N VAL A 9 7.83 4.97 -4.24
CA VAL A 9 7.91 5.57 -5.58
C VAL A 9 9.34 5.96 -5.91
N GLN A 10 10.01 6.69 -5.02
CA GLN A 10 11.42 7.10 -5.19
C GLN A 10 12.36 5.90 -5.34
N MET A 11 12.16 4.84 -4.55
CA MET A 11 12.96 3.61 -4.67
C MET A 11 12.78 2.94 -6.04
N LEU A 12 11.54 2.85 -6.55
CA LEU A 12 11.24 2.19 -7.82
C LEU A 12 11.70 3.02 -9.02
N THR A 13 11.41 4.33 -9.03
CA THR A 13 11.87 5.22 -10.10
C THR A 13 13.39 5.33 -10.12
N GLY A 14 14.04 5.37 -8.95
CA GLY A 14 15.51 5.33 -8.83
C GLY A 14 16.15 4.04 -9.35
N ARG A 15 15.37 2.97 -9.52
CA ARG A 15 15.78 1.71 -10.17
C ARG A 15 15.40 1.64 -11.65
N GLY A 16 14.85 2.71 -12.22
CA GLY A 16 14.46 2.79 -13.63
C GLY A 16 13.08 2.17 -13.94
N CYS A 17 12.23 1.91 -12.95
CA CYS A 17 10.87 1.46 -13.20
C CYS A 17 9.99 2.60 -13.71
N ASP A 18 9.07 2.32 -14.65
CA ASP A 18 7.93 3.19 -14.94
C ASP A 18 6.90 3.07 -13.81
N VAL A 19 6.56 4.19 -13.16
CA VAL A 19 5.70 4.20 -11.97
C VAL A 19 4.54 5.16 -12.17
N ALA A 20 3.37 4.61 -12.52
CA ALA A 20 2.10 5.31 -12.50
C ALA A 20 1.56 5.41 -11.05
N VAL A 21 1.27 6.62 -10.57
CA VAL A 21 0.73 6.87 -9.22
C VAL A 21 -0.65 7.50 -9.29
N PHE A 22 -1.62 6.90 -8.60
CA PHE A 22 -2.98 7.40 -8.46
C PHE A 22 -3.23 7.76 -7.00
N GLU A 23 -3.62 9.00 -6.74
CA GLU A 23 -3.87 9.51 -5.39
C GLU A 23 -5.04 10.49 -5.42
N ASP A 24 -5.91 10.42 -4.41
CA ASP A 24 -7.08 11.30 -4.29
C ASP A 24 -6.68 12.66 -3.72
N ARG A 25 -5.63 12.69 -2.89
CA ARG A 25 -5.06 13.95 -2.39
C ARG A 25 -4.33 14.67 -3.52
N LYS A 26 -4.70 15.93 -3.74
CA LYS A 26 -4.03 16.81 -4.70
C LYS A 26 -2.66 17.34 -4.22
N GLU A 27 -2.21 16.90 -3.05
CA GLU A 27 -0.96 17.34 -2.43
C GLU A 27 0.12 16.27 -2.64
N GLY A 28 1.12 16.60 -3.45
CA GLY A 28 2.26 15.73 -3.71
C GLY A 28 3.29 16.41 -4.61
N LEU A 29 4.58 16.14 -4.38
CA LEU A 29 5.69 16.65 -5.19
C LEU A 29 5.93 15.83 -6.47
N LEU A 30 5.17 14.76 -6.67
CA LEU A 30 5.33 13.82 -7.77
C LEU A 30 4.18 13.95 -8.77
N PRO A 31 4.44 13.75 -10.07
CA PRO A 31 3.38 13.74 -11.07
C PRO A 31 2.40 12.60 -10.76
N LEU A 32 1.12 12.96 -10.65
CA LEU A 32 0.02 12.04 -10.44
C LEU A 32 -0.66 11.75 -11.78
N GLU A 33 -1.08 10.50 -11.96
CA GLU A 33 -1.87 10.08 -13.11
C GLU A 33 -3.32 10.54 -12.99
N ALA A 34 -3.94 10.84 -14.12
CA ALA A 34 -5.35 11.19 -14.13
C ALA A 34 -6.19 9.94 -13.80
N PRO A 35 -7.19 10.01 -12.89
CA PRO A 35 -7.92 8.82 -12.42
C PRO A 35 -8.51 7.93 -13.52
N HIS A 36 -8.96 8.52 -14.63
CA HIS A 36 -9.56 7.79 -15.75
C HIS A 36 -8.57 6.89 -16.51
N THR A 37 -7.26 7.08 -16.35
CA THR A 37 -6.21 6.25 -16.98
C THR A 37 -5.92 4.96 -16.20
N MET A 38 -6.43 4.85 -14.97
CA MET A 38 -6.15 3.72 -14.07
C MET A 38 -6.42 2.34 -14.67
N PRO A 39 -7.56 2.08 -15.35
CA PRO A 39 -7.83 0.78 -15.94
C PRO A 39 -6.77 0.33 -16.96
N GLU A 40 -6.24 1.25 -17.77
CA GLU A 40 -5.23 0.96 -18.77
C GLU A 40 -3.85 0.71 -18.13
N ARG A 41 -3.47 1.54 -17.17
CA ARG A 41 -2.23 1.35 -16.40
C ARG A 41 -2.24 0.04 -15.61
N ILE A 42 -3.37 -0.34 -15.01
CA ILE A 42 -3.51 -1.61 -14.30
C ILE A 42 -3.41 -2.79 -15.26
N ARG A 43 -4.05 -2.72 -16.43
CA ARG A 43 -4.01 -3.81 -17.42
C ARG A 43 -2.58 -4.15 -17.87
N SER A 44 -1.74 -3.13 -18.01
CA SER A 44 -0.36 -3.24 -18.51
C SER A 44 0.70 -3.35 -17.42
N ALA A 45 0.32 -3.28 -16.14
CA ALA A 45 1.28 -3.29 -15.03
C ALA A 45 1.87 -4.69 -14.78
N ASP A 46 3.19 -4.76 -14.60
CA ASP A 46 3.86 -5.96 -14.11
C ASP A 46 3.60 -6.20 -12.61
N ILE A 47 3.48 -5.12 -11.84
CA ILE A 47 3.30 -5.14 -10.38
C ILE A 47 2.26 -4.08 -10.01
N ILE A 48 1.29 -4.45 -9.19
CA ILE A 48 0.29 -3.52 -8.66
C ILE A 48 0.53 -3.35 -7.16
N ILE A 49 0.66 -2.11 -6.72
CA ILE A 49 0.79 -1.74 -5.30
C ILE A 49 -0.42 -0.91 -4.92
N LEU A 50 -1.15 -1.38 -3.90
CA LEU A 50 -2.31 -0.74 -3.31
C LEU A 50 -1.97 -0.31 -1.89
N THR A 51 -2.35 0.90 -1.48
CA THR A 51 -2.24 1.29 -0.06
C THR A 51 -3.24 0.52 0.79
N GLY A 52 -2.90 0.23 2.06
CA GLY A 52 -3.82 -0.37 3.03
C GLY A 52 -5.12 0.43 3.20
N THR A 53 -5.09 1.74 2.94
CA THR A 53 -6.29 2.60 2.95
C THR A 53 -7.33 2.18 1.90
N THR A 54 -6.93 1.54 0.79
CA THR A 54 -7.87 1.02 -0.21
C THR A 54 -8.82 -0.03 0.36
N VAL A 55 -8.35 -0.78 1.37
CA VAL A 55 -9.19 -1.73 2.11
C VAL A 55 -10.13 -0.97 3.03
N ALA A 56 -9.60 -0.01 3.80
CA ALA A 56 -10.38 0.77 4.77
C ALA A 56 -11.51 1.59 4.12
N ASN A 57 -11.30 2.09 2.90
CA ASN A 57 -12.29 2.88 2.16
C ASN A 57 -13.10 2.06 1.14
N GLY A 58 -12.87 0.74 1.03
CA GLY A 58 -13.61 -0.17 0.16
C GLY A 58 -13.28 -0.11 -1.34
N SER A 59 -12.35 0.75 -1.77
CA SER A 59 -11.96 0.86 -3.19
C SER A 59 -11.21 -0.36 -3.72
N VAL A 60 -10.58 -1.16 -2.84
CA VAL A 60 -9.76 -2.34 -3.20
C VAL A 60 -10.52 -3.31 -4.11
N THR A 61 -11.81 -3.56 -3.86
CA THR A 61 -12.61 -4.52 -4.62
C THR A 61 -12.79 -4.09 -6.07
N GLY A 62 -13.08 -2.81 -6.31
CA GLY A 62 -13.23 -2.28 -7.67
C GLY A 62 -11.92 -2.29 -8.44
N ILE A 63 -10.81 -2.06 -7.75
CA ILE A 63 -9.46 -2.08 -8.34
C ILE A 63 -9.05 -3.51 -8.72
N LEU A 64 -9.25 -4.48 -7.82
CA LEU A 64 -8.91 -5.89 -8.07
C LEU A 64 -9.80 -6.54 -9.15
N ALA A 65 -11.01 -6.01 -9.37
CA ALA A 65 -11.88 -6.47 -10.45
C ALA A 65 -11.40 -6.04 -11.85
N LEU A 66 -10.44 -5.12 -11.94
CA LEU A 66 -9.89 -4.68 -13.23
C LEU A 66 -9.02 -5.80 -13.84
N PRO A 67 -9.21 -6.11 -15.13
CA PRO A 67 -8.41 -7.13 -15.80
C PRO A 67 -6.95 -6.68 -15.85
N ASN A 68 -6.05 -7.54 -15.38
CA ASN A 68 -4.62 -7.30 -15.36
C ASN A 68 -3.83 -8.60 -15.55
N CYS A 69 -2.56 -8.47 -15.92
CA CYS A 69 -1.60 -9.58 -16.05
C CYS A 69 -0.45 -9.44 -15.05
N ALA A 70 -0.66 -8.74 -13.94
CA ALA A 70 0.38 -8.47 -12.97
C ALA A 70 0.87 -9.78 -12.35
N ARG A 71 2.19 -9.97 -12.27
CA ARG A 71 2.79 -11.14 -11.60
C ARG A 71 2.68 -11.06 -10.07
N ALA A 72 2.41 -9.87 -9.54
CA ALA A 72 2.23 -9.66 -8.12
C ALA A 72 1.32 -8.45 -7.86
N VAL A 73 0.39 -8.64 -6.92
CA VAL A 73 -0.43 -7.56 -6.37
C VAL A 73 -0.15 -7.47 -4.87
N MET A 74 0.20 -6.27 -4.39
CA MET A 74 0.61 -6.05 -3.00
C MET A 74 -0.28 -5.01 -2.34
N ILE A 75 -0.68 -5.24 -1.09
CA ILE A 75 -1.28 -4.22 -0.23
C ILE A 75 -0.24 -3.76 0.77
N LEU A 76 0.10 -2.47 0.76
CA LEU A 76 1.17 -1.88 1.56
C LEU A 76 0.66 -0.77 2.47
N GLY A 77 1.15 -0.74 3.70
CA GLY A 77 0.94 0.34 4.65
C GLY A 77 0.54 -0.18 6.03
N PRO A 78 0.66 0.66 7.08
CA PRO A 78 0.35 0.25 8.46
C PRO A 78 -1.08 -0.24 8.65
N SER A 79 -2.02 0.29 7.86
CA SER A 79 -3.43 -0.07 7.88
C SER A 79 -3.75 -1.37 7.13
N THR A 80 -2.75 -2.05 6.55
CA THR A 80 -2.94 -3.33 5.85
C THR A 80 -3.37 -4.40 6.85
N PRO A 81 -4.53 -5.06 6.67
CA PRO A 81 -4.91 -6.20 7.52
C PRO A 81 -3.93 -7.36 7.29
N MET A 82 -3.17 -7.73 8.32
CA MET A 82 -2.14 -8.78 8.24
C MET A 82 -2.72 -10.19 8.41
N ILE A 83 -3.79 -10.51 7.67
CA ILE A 83 -4.52 -11.78 7.71
C ILE A 83 -4.59 -12.36 6.28
N PRO A 84 -3.58 -13.14 5.85
CA PRO A 84 -3.47 -13.61 4.47
C PRO A 84 -4.70 -14.35 3.94
N THR A 85 -5.33 -15.17 4.78
CA THR A 85 -6.49 -16.00 4.41
C THR A 85 -7.71 -15.20 3.96
N VAL A 86 -7.86 -13.94 4.38
CA VAL A 86 -8.94 -13.05 3.92
C VAL A 86 -8.75 -12.60 2.47
N PHE A 87 -7.52 -12.67 1.96
CA PHE A 87 -7.16 -12.26 0.62
C PHE A 87 -6.97 -13.42 -0.35
N THR A 88 -7.04 -14.68 0.11
CA THR A 88 -6.96 -15.85 -0.75
C THR A 88 -8.06 -15.80 -1.83
N GLY A 89 -7.67 -16.02 -3.09
CA GLY A 89 -8.58 -15.97 -4.24
C GLY A 89 -8.90 -14.56 -4.76
N THR A 90 -8.41 -13.49 -4.12
CA THR A 90 -8.64 -12.10 -4.56
C THR A 90 -7.63 -11.61 -5.61
N GLY A 91 -6.58 -12.38 -5.87
CA GLY A 91 -5.44 -11.98 -6.71
C GLY A 91 -4.35 -11.20 -5.99
N VAL A 92 -4.56 -10.81 -4.73
CA VAL A 92 -3.50 -10.26 -3.87
C VAL A 92 -2.48 -11.33 -3.55
N SER A 93 -1.19 -11.02 -3.74
CA SER A 93 -0.06 -11.93 -3.54
C SER A 93 0.70 -11.64 -2.24
N PHE A 94 0.79 -10.37 -1.83
CA PHE A 94 1.55 -9.98 -0.65
C PHE A 94 0.85 -8.90 0.19
N LEU A 95 1.05 -8.99 1.50
CA LEU A 95 0.61 -8.00 2.49
C LEU A 95 1.84 -7.41 3.18
N GLY A 96 2.02 -6.10 3.10
CA GLY A 96 3.11 -5.38 3.76
C GLY A 96 2.57 -4.38 4.77
N GLY A 97 2.56 -4.75 6.04
CA GLY A 97 2.01 -3.95 7.12
C GLY A 97 2.92 -3.90 8.34
N SER A 98 2.30 -3.76 9.50
CA SER A 98 3.00 -3.65 10.77
C SER A 98 2.31 -4.48 11.85
N PHE A 99 3.10 -5.09 12.74
CA PHE A 99 2.62 -5.64 14.00
C PHE A 99 2.90 -4.65 15.12
N ILE A 100 1.97 -4.55 16.07
CA ILE A 100 2.17 -3.82 17.32
C ILE A 100 3.02 -4.69 18.23
N GLU A 101 4.14 -4.15 18.70
CA GLU A 101 5.06 -4.82 19.64
C GLU A 101 4.87 -4.25 21.07
N ASP A 102 4.56 -2.96 21.18
CA ASP A 102 4.22 -2.28 22.44
C ASP A 102 2.90 -1.50 22.27
N PRO A 103 1.76 -2.06 22.71
CA PRO A 103 0.45 -1.42 22.55
C PRO A 103 0.31 -0.08 23.28
N ASP A 104 0.89 0.05 24.47
CA ASP A 104 0.76 1.27 25.29
C ASP A 104 1.55 2.40 24.64
N GLN A 105 2.80 2.12 24.25
CA GLN A 105 3.62 3.10 23.53
C GLN A 105 3.01 3.44 22.18
N ALA A 106 2.51 2.44 21.43
CA ALA A 106 1.84 2.69 20.15
C ALA A 106 0.63 3.61 20.32
N PHE A 107 -0.19 3.36 21.34
CA PHE A 107 -1.36 4.16 21.64
C PHE A 107 -0.99 5.60 21.99
N THR A 108 -0.05 5.82 22.91
CA THR A 108 0.43 7.17 23.27
C THR A 108 0.95 7.91 22.04
N LEU A 109 1.81 7.27 21.25
CA LEU A 109 2.38 7.91 20.05
C LEU A 109 1.31 8.29 19.03
N VAL A 110 0.30 7.44 18.81
CA VAL A 110 -0.81 7.77 17.92
C VAL A 110 -1.63 8.95 18.47
N MET A 111 -1.91 8.97 19.77
CA MET A 111 -2.63 10.07 20.42
C MET A 111 -1.87 11.41 20.33
N GLU A 112 -0.55 11.36 20.26
CA GLU A 112 0.32 12.53 20.05
C GLU A 112 0.50 12.91 18.57
N GLY A 113 -0.19 12.24 17.65
CA GLY A 113 -0.07 12.50 16.21
C GLY A 113 1.21 11.91 15.57
N GLY A 114 1.86 10.98 16.26
CA GLY A 114 3.04 10.26 15.79
C GLY A 114 2.75 9.42 14.54
N GLY A 115 3.45 9.72 13.45
CA GLY A 115 3.35 8.93 12.22
C GLY A 115 4.05 7.57 12.31
N THR A 116 3.86 6.74 11.28
CA THR A 116 4.44 5.39 11.16
C THR A 116 5.94 5.33 11.40
N ARG A 117 6.70 6.31 10.92
CA ARG A 117 8.17 6.33 11.09
C ARG A 117 8.55 6.54 12.56
N HIS A 118 7.76 7.30 13.31
CA HIS A 118 7.98 7.50 14.75
C HIS A 118 7.70 6.21 15.50
N LEU A 119 6.52 5.60 15.26
CA LEU A 119 6.14 4.29 15.82
C LEU A 119 7.19 3.20 15.55
N GLN A 120 7.73 3.14 14.32
CA GLN A 120 8.74 2.14 13.99
C GLN A 120 10.07 2.39 14.73
N ARG A 121 10.49 3.65 14.86
CA ARG A 121 11.76 4.02 15.50
C ARG A 121 11.74 3.85 17.02
N SER A 122 10.56 4.02 17.63
CA SER A 122 10.40 3.82 19.08
C SER A 122 10.40 2.34 19.48
N GLY A 123 10.21 1.44 18.51
CA GLY A 123 9.99 0.02 18.75
C GLY A 123 8.53 -0.36 18.99
N ALA A 124 7.60 0.60 18.97
CA ALA A 124 6.17 0.35 19.19
C ALA A 124 5.55 -0.56 18.13
N ILE A 125 6.10 -0.53 16.91
CA ILE A 125 5.70 -1.40 15.81
C ILE A 125 6.90 -2.03 15.11
N ARG A 126 6.69 -3.23 14.57
CA ARG A 126 7.60 -3.88 13.62
C ARG A 126 6.93 -4.03 12.26
N LYS A 127 7.63 -3.61 11.21
CA LYS A 127 7.18 -3.88 9.83
C LYS A 127 7.30 -5.36 9.52
N ALA A 128 6.31 -5.90 8.84
CA ALA A 128 6.29 -7.29 8.40
C ALA A 128 5.69 -7.41 7.01
N TYR A 129 6.07 -8.48 6.32
CA TYR A 129 5.47 -8.88 5.06
C TYR A 129 4.99 -10.32 5.18
N LEU A 130 3.84 -10.61 4.58
CA LEU A 130 3.26 -11.95 4.51
C LEU A 130 2.88 -12.25 3.06
N GLU A 131 3.06 -13.50 2.67
CA GLU A 131 2.56 -14.03 1.41
C GLU A 131 1.11 -14.50 1.57
N VAL A 132 0.30 -14.27 0.56
CA VAL A 132 -1.06 -14.80 0.46
C VAL A 132 -0.97 -16.12 -0.30
N ALA A 133 -1.19 -17.22 0.43
CA ALA A 133 -1.24 -18.57 -0.12
C ALA A 133 -2.56 -18.86 -0.85
#